data_AF-A0A0Q8LN00-F1
#
_entry.id   AF-A0A0Q8LN00-F1
#
_cell.length_a   1.000
_cell.length_b   1.000
_cell.length_c   1.000
_cell.angle_alpha   90.00
_cell.angle_beta   90.00
_cell.angle_gamma   90.00
#
_symmetry.space_group_name_H-M   'P 1'
#
loop_
_entity.id
_entity.type
_entity.pdbx_description
1 polymer ?
#
loop_
_entity_poly.entity_id
_entity_poly.type
_entity_poly.pdbx_seq_one_letter_code
_entity_poly.pdbx_strand_id
1 'polypeptide(L)' 'MTHAWRNRFLLDVWAEPRDVETLPAIVRARVRDLETDVETYAGSIAEIEQIIEARLDEGGVKPRRWERP' A
#
# COMPACT_ATOMS: atom_id res chain seq x y z
N MET A 1 6.98 22.88 14.46
CA MET A 1 7.30 22.57 13.06
C MET A 1 6.58 21.28 12.72
N THR A 2 5.41 21.39 12.11
CA THR A 2 4.63 20.24 11.64
C THR A 2 5.47 19.56 10.57
N HIS A 3 5.93 18.32 10.80
CA HIS A 3 6.52 17.53 9.72
C HIS A 3 5.47 17.45 8.61
N ALA A 4 5.70 18.18 7.52
CA ALA A 4 4.88 18.04 6.33
C ALA A 4 5.12 16.63 5.80
N TRP A 5 4.14 15.74 6.02
CA TRP A 5 4.15 14.39 5.46
C TRP A 5 4.26 14.52 3.94
N ARG A 6 5.42 14.15 3.38
CA ARG A 6 5.74 14.35 1.95
C ARG A 6 5.41 13.14 1.07
N ASN A 7 4.90 12.05 1.65
CA ASN A 7 4.33 10.91 0.93
C ASN A 7 3.33 10.25 1.86
N ARG A 8 2.05 10.15 1.46
CA ARG A 8 1.02 9.49 2.28
C ARG A 8 0.30 8.45 1.44
N PHE A 9 0.25 7.23 1.95
CA PHE A 9 -0.43 6.11 1.31
C PHE A 9 -1.61 5.66 2.17
N LEU A 10 -2.71 5.26 1.53
CA LEU A 10 -3.83 4.58 2.16
C LEU A 10 -3.80 3.11 1.75
N LEU A 11 -3.90 2.21 2.73
CA LEU A 11 -4.04 0.78 2.51
C LEU A 11 -5.48 0.38 2.85
N ASP A 12 -6.24 0.02 1.83
CA ASP A 12 -7.56 -0.58 1.98
C ASP A 12 -7.42 -2.09 1.90
N VAL A 13 -7.96 -2.81 2.89
CA VAL A 13 -8.00 -4.28 2.92
C VAL A 13 -9.44 -4.72 3.10
N TRP A 14 -9.91 -5.63 2.25
CA TRP A 14 -11.26 -6.18 2.33
C TRP A 14 -11.28 -7.66 1.95
N ALA A 15 -12.35 -8.34 2.39
CA ALA A 15 -12.61 -9.73 2.05
C ALA A 15 -13.84 -9.81 1.16
N GLU A 16 -13.72 -10.51 0.03
CA GLU A 16 -14.84 -10.80 -0.87
C GLU A 16 -15.29 -12.24 -0.66
N PRO A 17 -16.61 -12.49 -0.48
CA PRO A 17 -17.14 -13.83 -0.50
C PRO A 17 -16.95 -14.45 -1.89
N ARG A 18 -16.82 -15.77 -1.95
CA ARG A 18 -16.89 -16.52 -3.21
C ARG A 18 -18.32 -17.00 -3.43
N ASP A 19 -18.64 -17.30 -4.69
CA ASP A 19 -19.93 -17.90 -5.06
C ASP A 19 -20.15 -19.27 -4.40
N VAL A 20 -19.07 -19.95 -4.00
CA VAL A 20 -19.09 -21.22 -3.27
C VAL A 20 -18.78 -20.96 -1.81
N GLU A 21 -19.79 -21.06 -0.93
CA GLU A 21 -19.71 -20.74 0.50
C GLU A 21 -18.69 -21.57 1.29
N THR A 22 -18.33 -22.76 0.79
CA THR A 22 -17.35 -23.65 1.44
C THR A 22 -15.90 -23.24 1.18
N LEU A 23 -15.66 -22.35 0.21
CA LEU A 23 -14.32 -21.88 -0.10
C LEU A 23 -13.95 -20.66 0.77
N PRO A 24 -12.66 -20.50 1.13
CA PRO A 24 -12.19 -19.31 1.82
C PRO A 24 -12.47 -18.02 1.03
N ALA A 25 -12.85 -16.97 1.75
CA ALA A 25 -12.99 -15.62 1.18
C ALA A 25 -11.68 -15.15 0.55
N ILE A 26 -11.79 -14.30 -0.48
CA ILE A 26 -10.63 -13.70 -1.14
C ILE A 26 -10.26 -12.44 -0.37
N VAL A 27 -9.06 -12.41 0.22
CA VAL A 27 -8.52 -11.17 0.79
C VAL A 27 -7.89 -10.36 -0.33
N ARG A 28 -8.30 -9.10 -0.46
CA ARG A 28 -7.71 -8.13 -1.39
C ARG A 28 -7.14 -6.96 -0.62
N ALA A 29 -6.11 -6.36 -1.20
CA ALA A 29 -5.61 -5.07 -0.76
C ALA A 29 -5.45 -4.11 -1.94
N ARG A 30 -5.62 -2.83 -1.64
CA ARG A 30 -5.36 -1.73 -2.56
C ARG A 30 -4.54 -0.67 -1.84
N VAL A 31 -3.48 -0.21 -2.50
CA VAL A 31 -2.66 0.90 -2.06
C VAL A 31 -3.04 2.11 -2.90
N ARG A 32 -3.41 3.21 -2.24
CA ARG A 32 -3.68 4.51 -2.87
C ARG A 32 -2.62 5.51 -2.44
N ASP A 33 -1.95 6.12 -3.41
CA ASP A 33 -1.11 7.29 -3.16
C ASP A 33 -2.03 8.51 -3.01
N LEU A 34 -2.03 9.16 -1.85
CA LEU A 34 -2.91 10.30 -1.56
C LEU A 34 -2.40 11.61 -2.19
N GLU A 35 -1.20 11.64 -2.74
CA GLU A 35 -0.68 12.82 -3.45
C GLU A 35 -1.11 12.83 -4.91
N THR A 36 -1.06 11.67 -5.56
CA THR A 36 -1.35 11.51 -6.98
C THR A 36 -2.73 10.95 -7.27
N ASP A 37 -3.40 10.44 -6.24
CA ASP A 37 -4.67 9.71 -6.33
C ASP A 37 -4.61 8.40 -7.12
N VAL A 38 -3.40 7.91 -7.40
CA VAL A 38 -3.19 6.65 -8.12
C VAL A 38 -3.45 5.47 -7.20
N GLU A 39 -4.23 4.51 -7.70
CA GLU A 39 -4.59 3.28 -7.01
C GLU A 39 -3.93 2.06 -7.67
N THR A 40 -3.34 1.20 -6.86
CA THR A 40 -2.71 -0.06 -7.29
C THR A 40 -3.15 -1.20 -6.39
N TYR A 41 -3.55 -2.33 -6.99
CA TYR A 41 -3.89 -3.54 -6.23
C TYR A 41 -2.64 -4.26 -5.75
N ALA A 42 -2.70 -4.80 -4.54
CA ALA A 42 -1.64 -5.61 -3.95
C ALA A 42 -2.21 -6.89 -3.34
N GLY A 43 -1.52 -8.00 -3.54
CA GLY A 43 -1.83 -9.32 -2.99
C GLY A 43 -0.96 -9.72 -1.80
N SER A 44 0.09 -8.95 -1.48
CA SER A 44 1.00 -9.26 -0.38
C SER A 44 1.66 -8.02 0.22
N ILE A 45 2.22 -8.17 1.43
CA ILE A 45 3.03 -7.10 2.07
C ILE A 45 4.23 -6.72 1.21
N ALA A 46 4.90 -7.70 0.60
CA ALA A 46 6.05 -7.44 -0.27
C ALA A 46 5.68 -6.60 -1.50
N GLU A 47 4.50 -6.81 -2.09
CA GLU A 47 4.00 -5.95 -3.18
C GLU A 47 3.69 -4.54 -2.71
N ILE A 48 3.12 -4.38 -1.51
CA ILE A 48 2.88 -3.07 -0.90
C ILE A 48 4.21 -2.32 -0.70
N GLU A 49 5.23 -3.00 -0.17
CA GLU A 49 6.57 -2.44 0.01
C GLU A 49 7.17 -1.99 -1.33
N GLN A 50 7.09 -2.82 -2.37
CA GLN A 50 7.58 -2.48 -3.71
C GLN A 50 6.89 -1.26 -4.31
N ILE A 51 5.56 -1.15 -4.18
CA ILE A 51 4.80 0.02 -4.66
C ILE A 51 5.26 1.30 -3.97
N ILE A 52 5.38 1.27 -2.63
CA ILE A 52 5.80 2.42 -1.84
C ILE A 52 7.25 2.78 -2.18
N GLU A 53 8.15 1.81 -2.26
CA GLU A 53 9.56 2.04 -2.56
C GLU A 53 9.77 2.64 -3.94
N ALA A 54 9.07 2.15 -4.97
CA ALA A 54 9.10 2.73 -6.31
C ALA A 54 8.71 4.22 -6.27
N ARG A 55 7.61 4.55 -5.59
CA ARG A 55 7.14 5.94 -5.46
C ARG A 55 8.14 6.83 -4.73
N LEU A 56 8.74 6.32 -3.66
CA LEU A 56 9.77 7.04 -2.91
C LEU A 56 11.05 7.25 -3.74
N ASP A 57 11.41 6.30 -4.62
CA ASP A 57 12.55 6.45 -5.53
C ASP A 57 12.29 7.54 -6.58
N GLU A 58 11.10 7.58 -7.18
CA GLU A 58 10.67 8.67 -8.07
C GLU A 58 10.74 10.04 -7.39
N GLY A 59 10.37 10.09 -6.10
CA GLY A 59 10.44 11.29 -5.26
C GLY A 59 11.86 11.67 -4.81
N GLY A 60 12.88 10.87 -5.15
CA GLY A 60 14.27 11.10 -4.76
C GLY A 60 14.53 10.97 -3.25
N VAL A 61 13.70 10.21 -2.52
CA VAL A 61 13.77 10.12 -1.05
C VAL A 61 14.80 9.07 -0.62
N LYS A 62 15.99 9.51 -0.18
CA LYS A 62 17.06 8.67 0.39
C LYS A 62 17.81 9.39 1.54
N PRO A 63 18.26 8.67 2.59
CA PRO A 63 17.99 7.26 2.89
C PRO A 63 16.61 7.06 3.55
N ARG A 64 15.96 5.93 3.25
CA ARG A 64 14.67 5.52 3.85
C ARG A 64 14.88 4.31 4.74
N ARG A 65 14.25 4.31 5.92
CA ARG A 65 14.29 3.19 6.87
C ARG A 65 12.87 2.93 7.33
N TRP A 66 12.43 1.68 7.21
CA TRP A 66 11.26 1.22 7.94
C TRP A 66 11.61 1.27 9.42
N GLU A 67 10.88 2.06 10.21
CA GLU A 67 10.98 2.00 11.67
C GLU A 67 10.48 0.63 12.11
N ARG A 68 11.40 -0.33 12.27
CA ARG A 68 11.09 -1.56 12.99
C ARG A 68 10.99 -1.22 14.48
N PRO A 69 9.98 -1.73 15.21
CA PRO A 69 10.01 -1.77 16.66
C PRO A 69 11.20 -2.58 17.19
#